data_AF-A0A535KDT2-F1
#
_entry.id   AF-A0A535KDT2-F1
#
_cell.length_a   1.000
_cell.length_b   1.000
_cell.length_c   1.000
_cell.angle_alpha   90.00
_cell.angle_beta   90.00
_cell.angle_gamma   90.00
#
_symmetry.space_group_name_H-M   'P 1'
#
loop_
_entity.id
_entity.type
_entity.pdbx_description
1 polymer ?
#
loop_
_entity_poly.entity_id
_entity_poly.type
_entity_poly.pdbx_seq_one_letter_code
_entity_poly.pdbx_strand_id
1 'polypeptide(L)' 'MSEVELDEDEVLIDGFEAVLEGEKVRITAVLERTCVYVDRGGDRRLARKEELWVEADKLPIRSRGLA' A
#
# COMPACT_ATOMS: atom_id res chain seq x y z
N MET A 1 20.38 -0.13 1.12
CA MET A 1 19.38 -1.22 1.15
C MET A 1 18.97 -1.33 2.60
N SER A 2 17.79 -0.84 2.97
CA SER A 2 17.32 -0.90 4.35
C SER A 2 16.40 -2.10 4.51
N GLU A 3 16.67 -2.92 5.52
CA GLU A 3 15.80 -4.01 5.97
C GLU A 3 14.63 -3.39 6.75
N VAL A 4 13.41 -3.78 6.41
CA VAL A 4 12.17 -3.28 7.01
C VAL A 4 11.61 -4.41 7.86
N GLU A 5 11.53 -4.18 9.17
CA GLU A 5 10.86 -5.09 10.11
C GLU A 5 9.34 -4.88 9.99
N LEU A 6 8.60 -5.97 9.78
CA LEU A 6 7.14 -5.97 9.65
C LEU A 6 6.53 -6.57 10.92
N ASP A 7 5.43 -5.99 11.40
CA ASP A 7 4.68 -6.52 12.54
C ASP A 7 3.92 -7.81 12.18
N GLU A 8 3.50 -8.59 13.18
CA GLU A 8 2.86 -9.91 12.99
C GLU A 8 1.56 -9.90 12.16
N ASP A 9 0.93 -8.74 12.00
CA ASP A 9 -0.28 -8.52 11.21
C ASP A 9 -0.05 -7.77 9.89
N GLU A 10 1.19 -7.40 9.58
CA GLU A 10 1.56 -6.77 8.32
C GLU A 10 1.97 -7.81 7.27
N VAL A 11 1.26 -7.83 6.14
CA VAL A 11 1.54 -8.75 5.02
C VAL A 11 2.07 -7.96 3.84
N LEU A 12 3.17 -8.43 3.24
CA LEU A 12 3.61 -7.98 1.91
C LEU A 12 2.62 -8.52 0.87
N ILE A 13 1.75 -7.64 0.38
CA ILE A 13 0.75 -7.98 -0.62
C ILE A 13 1.37 -7.79 -2.01
N ASP A 14 1.05 -8.68 -2.95
CA ASP A 14 1.25 -8.41 -4.38
C ASP A 14 0.66 -7.04 -4.71
N GLY A 15 1.51 -6.13 -5.18
CA GLY A 15 1.16 -4.72 -5.24
C GLY A 15 -0.16 -4.43 -5.98
N PHE A 16 -0.97 -3.52 -5.44
CA PHE A 16 -2.28 -3.15 -5.97
C PHE A 16 -2.29 -1.73 -6.55
N GLU A 17 -3.30 -1.42 -7.37
CA GLU A 17 -3.46 -0.09 -7.95
C GLU A 17 -4.23 0.83 -6.99
N ALA A 18 -3.79 2.08 -6.90
CA ALA A 18 -4.45 3.12 -6.13
C ALA A 18 -4.38 4.46 -6.86
N VAL A 19 -5.10 5.45 -6.37
CA VAL A 19 -5.05 6.85 -6.82
C VAL A 19 -4.48 7.71 -5.71
N LEU A 20 -3.44 8.48 -6.03
CA LEU A 20 -2.79 9.45 -5.15
C LEU A 20 -2.72 10.79 -5.88
N GLU A 21 -3.26 11.85 -5.28
CA GLU A 21 -3.30 13.19 -5.89
C GLU A 21 -3.90 13.22 -7.32
N GLY A 22 -4.83 12.30 -7.61
CA GLY A 22 -5.44 12.16 -8.94
C GLY A 22 -4.64 11.31 -9.94
N GLU A 23 -3.47 10.79 -9.57
CA GLU A 23 -2.67 9.91 -10.39
C GLU A 23 -2.79 8.44 -9.97
N LYS A 24 -2.87 7.55 -10.96
CA LYS A 24 -2.79 6.10 -10.71
C LYS A 24 -1.36 5.70 -10.36
N VAL A 25 -1.21 5.03 -9.21
CA VAL A 25 0.06 4.53 -8.68
C VAL A 25 -0.06 3.04 -8.31
N ARG A 26 1.07 2.32 -8.34
CA ARG A 26 1.14 0.94 -7.86
C ARG A 26 1.68 0.91 -6.44
N ILE A 27 0.84 0.54 -5.48
CA ILE A 27 1.24 0.31 -4.09
C ILE A 27 1.98 -1.02 -4.01
N THR A 28 3.14 -1.03 -3.35
CA THR A 28 3.97 -2.22 -3.18
C THR A 28 4.10 -2.66 -1.73
N ALA A 29 3.78 -1.78 -0.78
CA ALA A 29 3.70 -2.11 0.64
C ALA A 29 2.75 -1.15 1.35
N VAL A 30 2.14 -1.62 2.42
CA VAL A 30 1.29 -0.83 3.32
C VAL A 30 1.86 -1.01 4.73
N LEU A 31 2.16 0.10 5.39
CA LEU A 31 2.69 0.18 6.76
C LEU A 31 1.59 0.72 7.67
N GLU A 32 1.79 0.81 8.98
CA GLU A 32 0.79 1.32 9.94
C GLU A 32 0.05 2.60 9.46
N ARG A 33 0.79 3.63 9.03
CA ARG A 33 0.22 4.96 8.67
C ARG A 33 0.50 5.41 7.23
N THR A 34 1.37 4.69 6.54
CA THR A 34 1.85 5.07 5.21
C THR A 34 1.77 3.89 4.25
N CYS A 35 1.97 4.17 2.97
CA CYS A 35 2.15 3.15 1.94
C CYS A 35 3.37 3.48 1.09
N VAL A 36 4.01 2.44 0.57
CA VAL A 36 5.08 2.54 -0.42
C VAL A 36 4.46 2.36 -1.80
N TYR A 37 4.75 3.26 -2.73
CA TYR A 37 4.31 3.16 -4.11
C TYR A 37 5.45 3.37 -5.09
N VAL A 38 5.26 2.92 -6.31
CA VAL A 38 6.15 3.20 -7.45
C VAL A 38 5.48 4.26 -8.32
N ASP A 39 6.17 5.37 -8.56
CA ASP A 39 5.71 6.44 -9.45
C ASP A 39 5.91 6.10 -10.93
N ARG A 40 5.51 7.01 -11.84
CA ARG A 40 5.70 6.82 -13.29
C ARG A 40 7.16 6.73 -13.73
N GLY A 41 8.09 7.27 -12.94
CA GLY A 41 9.53 7.21 -13.17
C GLY A 41 10.16 5.90 -12.71
N GLY A 42 9.42 5.05 -11.99
CA GLY A 42 9.92 3.81 -11.42
C GLY A 42 10.55 3.98 -10.04
N ASP A 43 10.50 5.19 -9.46
CA ASP A 43 11.06 5.48 -8.15
C ASP A 43 10.09 5.06 -7.05
N ARG A 44 10.65 4.54 -5.94
CA ARG A 44 9.88 4.18 -4.75
C ARG A 44 9.67 5.41 -3.86
N ARG A 45 8.43 5.65 -3.47
CA ARG A 45 8.02 6.78 -2.64
C ARG A 45 7.07 6.36 -1.52
N LEU A 46 6.94 7.22 -0.52
CA LEU A 46 6.00 7.07 0.59
C LEU A 46 4.86 8.07 0.46
N ALA A 47 3.64 7.64 0.75
CA ALA A 47 2.47 8.51 0.90
C ALA A 47 1.70 8.15 2.18
N ARG A 48 0.93 9.10 2.72
CA ARG A 48 0.06 8.82 3.86
C ARG A 48 -1.16 8.04 3.40
N LYS A 49 -1.63 7.10 4.22
CA LYS A 49 -2.84 6.32 3.90
C LYS A 49 -4.07 7.21 3.64
N GLU A 50 -4.19 8.31 4.38
CA GLU A 50 -5.31 9.26 4.27
C GLU A 50 -5.39 9.96 2.90
N GLU A 51 -4.29 9.99 2.15
CA GLU A 51 -4.21 10.60 0.81
C GLU A 51 -4.54 9.57 -0.30
N LEU A 52 -4.63 8.29 0.06
CA LEU A 52 -4.75 7.18 -0.87
C LEU A 52 -6.22 6.80 -1.12
N TRP A 53 -6.59 6.75 -2.39
CA TRP A 53 -7.89 6.24 -2.81
C TRP A 53 -7.72 4.89 -3.51
N VAL A 54 -8.50 3.90 -3.08
CA VAL A 54 -8.48 2.55 -3.65
C VAL A 54 -9.91 2.14 -3.94
N GLU A 55 -10.12 1.50 -5.09
CA GLU A 55 -11.42 0.90 -5.40
C GLU A 55 -11.76 -0.19 -4.37
N ALA A 56 -12.98 -0.16 -3.83
CA ALA A 56 -13.39 -1.01 -2.70
C ALA A 56 -13.25 -2.52 -2.99
N ASP A 57 -13.44 -2.92 -4.23
CA ASP A 57 -13.31 -4.30 -4.73
C ASP A 57 -11.85 -4.72 -4.96
N LYS A 58 -10.92 -3.76 -5.01
CA LYS A 58 -9.48 -3.97 -5.20
C LYS A 58 -8.66 -3.83 -3.93
N LEU A 59 -9.28 -3.43 -2.82
CA LEU A 59 -8.64 -3.39 -1.50
C LEU A 59 -8.29 -4.82 -1.06
N PRO A 60 -7.00 -5.18 -0.94
CA PRO A 60 -6.59 -6.52 -0.57
C PRO A 60 -6.68 -6.75 0.95
N ILE A 61 -7.59 -6.06 1.64
CA ILE A 61 -7.84 -6.26 3.07
C ILE A 61 -8.69 -7.52 3.20
N ARG A 62 -8.04 -8.67 3.38
CA ARG A 62 -8.71 -9.82 3.97
C ARG A 62 -8.77 -9.57 5.46
N SER A 63 -9.96 -9.31 6.01
CA SER A 63 -10.15 -9.45 7.44
C SER A 63 -9.78 -10.90 7.80
N ARG A 64 -8.83 -11.10 8.72
CA ARG A 64 -8.76 -12.37 9.42
C ARG A 64 -10.05 -12.41 10.21
N GLY A 65 -11.03 -13.17 9.74
CA GLY A 65 -12.28 -13.36 10.46
C GLY A 65 -11.91 -13.70 11.90
N LEU A 66 -12.18 -12.79 12.83
CA LEU A 66 -12.25 -13.11 14.23
C LEU A 66 -13.51 -13.97 14.37
N ALA A 67 -13.32 -15.27 14.19
CA ALA A 67 -14.26 -16.30 14.63
C ALA A 67 -14.06 -16.56 16.11
#